data_AF-A0A9E3J7S4-F1
#
_entry.id   AF-A0A9E3J7S4-F1
#
_cell.length_a   1.000
_cell.length_b   1.000
_cell.length_c   1.000
_cell.angle_alpha   90.00
_cell.angle_beta   90.00
_cell.angle_gamma   90.00
#
_symmetry.space_group_name_H-M   'P 1'
#
loop_
_entity.id
_entity.type
_entity.pdbx_description
1 polymer ?
#
loop_
_entity_poly.entity_id
_entity_poly.type
_entity_poly.pdbx_seq_one_letter_code
_entity_poly.pdbx_strand_id
1 'polypeptide(L)'
;DELRLAVPKAYVVLAEGWEPGPDTAKVLFEHSRESLAPYKRIRRLEFAELPKTVSGKIRRIELREATAAGSDAEYREEDFR
;
A
#
# COMPACT_ATOMS: atom_id res chain seq x y z
N ASP A 1 20.42 11.11 3.21
CA ASP A 1 19.15 11.72 2.79
C ASP A 1 18.10 10.62 2.80
N GLU A 2 17.41 10.49 3.93
CA GLU A 2 16.52 9.36 4.24
C GLU A 2 15.34 9.21 3.26
N LEU A 3 15.00 10.29 2.54
CA LEU A 3 13.94 10.28 1.53
C LEU A 3 14.38 9.69 0.19
N ARG A 4 15.68 9.55 -0.09
CA ARG A 4 16.16 9.07 -1.41
C ARG A 4 15.80 7.62 -1.72
N LEU A 5 15.52 6.81 -0.69
CA LEU A 5 15.12 5.41 -0.83
C LEU A 5 13.65 5.17 -0.46
N ALA A 6 12.93 6.22 -0.05
CA ALA A 6 11.52 6.12 0.28
C ALA A 6 10.70 5.99 -1.00
N VAL A 7 9.83 4.98 -1.05
CA VAL A 7 8.89 4.77 -2.15
C VAL A 7 7.46 4.88 -1.65
N PRO A 8 6.50 5.31 -2.48
CA PRO A 8 5.09 5.32 -2.07
C PRO A 8 4.59 3.91 -1.72
N LYS A 9 4.06 3.76 -0.50
CA LYS A 9 3.35 2.57 -0.03
C LYS A 9 1.86 2.86 0.14
N ALA A 10 1.02 1.92 -0.29
CA ALA A 10 -0.42 1.95 -0.07
C ALA A 10 -0.85 0.88 0.93
N TYR A 11 -1.65 1.28 1.93
CA TYR A 11 -2.46 0.37 2.74
C TYR A 11 -3.87 0.37 2.17
N VAL A 12 -4.41 -0.80 1.85
CA VAL A 12 -5.67 -0.96 1.13
C VAL A 12 -6.64 -1.83 1.93
N VAL A 13 -7.85 -1.32 2.14
CA VAL A 13 -9.00 -2.12 2.58
C VAL A 13 -9.83 -2.40 1.33
N LEU A 14 -10.11 -3.66 1.08
CA LEU A 14 -10.88 -4.08 -0.09
C LEU A 14 -12.38 -3.84 0.13
N ALA A 15 -13.08 -3.59 -0.98
CA ALA A 15 -14.53 -3.60 -0.99
C ALA A 15 -15.03 -5.05 -0.87
N GLU A 16 -16.30 -5.20 -0.49
CA GLU A 16 -16.96 -6.51 -0.41
C GLU A 16 -16.87 -7.26 -1.75
N GLY A 17 -16.64 -8.58 -1.68
CA GLY A 17 -16.49 -9.45 -2.85
C GLY A 17 -15.10 -9.47 -3.48
N TRP A 18 -14.13 -8.74 -2.93
CA TRP A 18 -12.72 -8.79 -3.35
C TRP A 18 -11.87 -9.49 -2.30
N GLU A 19 -11.07 -10.45 -2.74
CA GLU A 19 -10.14 -11.17 -1.89
C GLU A 19 -8.73 -10.54 -1.94
N PRO A 20 -8.04 -10.39 -0.79
CA PRO A 20 -6.65 -9.95 -0.78
C PRO A 20 -5.77 -11.05 -1.35
N GLY A 21 -4.83 -10.67 -2.21
CA GLY A 21 -3.94 -11.64 -2.85
C GLY A 21 -3.07 -11.04 -3.94
N PRO A 22 -2.14 -11.83 -4.50
CA PRO A 22 -1.24 -11.39 -5.55
C PRO A 22 -1.99 -10.91 -6.80
N ASP A 23 -3.06 -11.59 -7.20
CA ASP A 23 -3.85 -11.19 -8.38
C ASP A 23 -4.53 -9.82 -8.18
N THR A 24 -5.14 -9.60 -7.01
CA THR A 24 -5.75 -8.30 -6.67
C THR A 24 -4.69 -7.20 -6.56
N ALA A 25 -3.53 -7.49 -5.96
CA ALA A 25 -2.42 -6.55 -5.87
C ALA A 25 -1.90 -6.16 -7.27
N LYS A 26 -1.76 -7.13 -8.17
CA LYS A 26 -1.34 -6.91 -9.57
C LYS A 26 -2.25 -5.91 -10.28
N VAL A 27 -3.56 -6.11 -10.21
CA VAL A 27 -4.55 -5.21 -10.82
C VAL A 27 -4.42 -3.78 -10.28
N LEU A 28 -4.19 -3.62 -8.97
CA LEU A 28 -4.02 -2.30 -8.35
C LEU A 28 -2.71 -1.61 -8.81
N PHE A 29 -1.62 -2.37 -8.96
CA PHE A 29 -0.37 -1.85 -9.53
C PHE A 29 -0.52 -1.44 -10.99
N GLU A 30 -1.19 -2.25 -11.81
CA GLU A 30 -1.52 -1.93 -13.20
C GLU A 30 -2.30 -0.63 -13.30
N HIS A 31 -3.39 -0.51 -12.53
CA HIS A 31 -4.20 0.70 -12.48
C HIS A 31 -3.39 1.94 -12.07
N SER A 32 -2.50 1.81 -11.06
CA SER A 32 -1.60 2.89 -10.65
C SER A 32 -0.65 3.31 -11.77
N ARG A 33 -0.10 2.36 -12.55
CA ARG A 33 0.80 2.68 -13.67
C ARG A 33 0.12 3.50 -14.77
N GLU A 34 -1.10 3.11 -15.10
CA GLU A 34 -1.92 3.75 -16.14
C GLU A 34 -2.42 5.13 -15.69
N SER A 35 -2.82 5.24 -14.41
CA SER A 35 -3.51 6.44 -13.90
C SER A 35 -2.57 7.51 -13.33
N LEU A 36 -1.34 7.15 -12.94
CA LEU A 36 -0.43 8.05 -12.22
C LEU A 36 0.89 8.26 -12.94
N ALA A 37 1.39 9.50 -12.84
CA ALA A 37 2.75 9.85 -13.24
C ALA A 37 3.79 8.99 -12.48
N PRO A 38 4.95 8.67 -13.07
CA PRO A 38 5.91 7.69 -12.51
C PRO A 38 6.31 7.90 -11.04
N TYR A 39 6.43 9.15 -10.60
CA TYR A 39 6.83 9.51 -9.23
C TYR A 39 5.68 9.41 -8.20
N LYS A 40 4.42 9.31 -8.66
CA LYS A 40 3.24 9.15 -7.80
C LYS A 40 2.79 7.70 -7.65
N ARG A 41 3.30 6.80 -8.49
CA ARG A 41 2.89 5.39 -8.52
C ARG A 41 3.20 4.71 -7.20
N ILE A 42 2.25 3.89 -6.74
CA ILE A 42 2.47 3.01 -5.60
C ILE A 42 3.50 1.95 -6.00
N ARG A 43 4.49 1.72 -5.13
CA ARG A 43 5.55 0.72 -5.32
C ARG A 43 5.43 -0.44 -4.35
N ARG A 44 4.77 -0.21 -3.23
CA ARG A 44 4.48 -1.18 -2.18
C ARG A 44 3.00 -1.14 -1.86
N LEU A 45 2.40 -2.29 -1.60
CA LEU A 45 0.99 -2.43 -1.28
C LEU A 45 0.82 -3.47 -0.17
N GLU A 46 -0.05 -3.18 0.78
CA GLU A 46 -0.40 -4.14 1.84
C GLU A 46 -1.91 -4.06 2.11
N PHE A 47 -2.57 -5.22 2.12
CA PHE A 47 -3.97 -5.31 2.52
C PHE A 47 -4.05 -5.40 4.04
N ALA A 48 -4.62 -4.37 4.67
CA ALA A 48 -4.75 -4.29 6.12
C ALA A 48 -5.87 -3.35 6.52
N GLU A 49 -6.40 -3.53 7.73
CA GLU A 49 -7.30 -2.55 8.31
C GLU A 49 -6.61 -1.19 8.52
N LEU A 50 -7.37 -0.11 8.39
CA LEU A 50 -6.87 1.23 8.64
C LEU A 50 -7.12 1.61 10.09
N PRO A 51 -6.07 1.81 10.91
CA PRO A 51 -6.25 2.21 12.29
C PRO A 51 -6.90 3.60 12.35
N LYS A 52 -7.91 3.75 13.20
CA LYS A 52 -8.69 4.98 13.32
C LYS A 52 -8.74 5.46 14.77
N THR A 53 -8.85 6.77 14.95
CA THR A 53 -9.22 7.36 16.24
C THR A 53 -10.69 7.07 16.56
N VAL A 54 -11.10 7.36 17.79
CA VAL A 54 -12.52 7.31 18.20
C VAL A 54 -13.41 8.18 17.30
N SER A 55 -12.88 9.29 16.79
CA SER A 55 -13.55 10.17 15.83
C SER A 55 -13.44 9.72 14.35
N GLY A 56 -12.88 8.53 14.09
CA GLY A 56 -12.79 7.94 12.76
C GLY A 56 -11.62 8.42 11.89
N LYS A 57 -10.74 9.30 12.39
CA LYS A 57 -9.57 9.78 11.61
C LYS A 57 -8.53 8.67 11.49
N ILE A 58 -8.00 8.46 10.29
CA ILE A 58 -6.93 7.48 10.06
C ILE A 58 -5.66 7.89 10.81
N ARG A 59 -5.14 6.98 11.62
CA ARG A 59 -3.89 7.14 12.38
C ARG A 59 -2.68 6.75 11.54
N ARG A 60 -2.29 7.63 10.61
CA ARG A 60 -1.14 7.40 9.72
C ARG A 60 0.19 7.15 10.44
N ILE A 61 0.34 7.58 11.69
CA ILE A 61 1.56 7.31 12.46
C ILE A 61 1.76 5.82 12.70
N GLU A 62 0.70 5.10 13.08
CA GLU A 62 0.75 3.64 13.32
C GLU A 62 1.07 2.89 12.03
N LEU A 63 0.51 3.32 10.89
CA LEU A 63 0.82 2.74 9.58
C LEU A 63 2.31 2.94 9.21
N ARG A 64 2.91 4.07 9.58
CA ARG A 64 4.34 4.31 9.35
C ARG A 64 5.21 3.46 10.27
N GLU A 65 4.82 3.32 11.54
CA GLU A 65 5.49 2.46 12.51
C GLU A 65 5.44 0.99 12.06
N ALA A 66 4.28 0.51 11.61
CA ALA A 66 4.13 -0.83 11.04
C ALA A 66 5.02 -1.03 9.80
N THR A 67 5.09 -0.04 8.90
CA THR A 67 6.00 -0.10 7.74
C THR A 67 7.46 -0.14 8.18
N ALA A 68 7.84 0.61 9.21
CA ALA A 68 9.21 0.61 9.73
C ALA A 68 9.59 -0.70 10.44
N ALA A 69 8.63 -1.35 11.09
CA ALA A 69 8.81 -2.68 11.69
C ALA A 69 8.97 -3.79 10.64
N GLY A 70 8.42 -3.60 9.44
CA GLY A 70 8.40 -4.59 8.37
C GLY A 70 7.18 -5.52 8.43
N SER A 71 6.80 -6.08 7.28
CA SER A 71 5.67 -6.99 7.13
C SER A 71 5.93 -7.96 6.00
N ASP A 72 5.67 -9.26 6.23
CA ASP A 72 5.74 -10.30 5.20
C ASP A 72 4.50 -10.31 4.30
N ALA A 73 3.46 -9.53 4.62
CA ALA A 73 2.24 -9.38 3.84
C ALA A 73 2.33 -8.26 2.78
N GLU A 74 3.49 -7.63 2.63
CA GLU A 74 3.73 -6.55 1.66
C GLU A 74 3.99 -7.11 0.25
N TYR A 75 3.23 -6.61 -0.72
CA TYR A 75 3.43 -6.82 -2.14
C TYR A 75 4.29 -5.70 -2.73
N ARG A 76 5.26 -6.04 -3.59
CA ARG A 76 6.08 -5.05 -4.31
C ARG A 76 5.75 -5.07 -5.79
N GLU A 77 5.65 -3.88 -6.39
CA GLU A 77 5.30 -3.75 -7.82
C GLU A 77 6.27 -4.54 -8.74
N GLU A 78 7.55 -4.62 -8.36
CA GLU A 78 8.59 -5.31 -9.12
C GLU A 78 8.40 -6.83 -9.22
N ASP A 79 7.66 -7.43 -8.28
CA ASP A 79 7.37 -8.87 -8.28
C ASP A 79 6.29 -9.26 -9.30
N PHE A 80 5.57 -8.26 -9.86
CA PHE A 80 4.47 -8.44 -10.81
C PHE A 80 4.81 -7.97 -12.23
N ARG A 81 6.10 -7.84 -12.53
CA ARG A 81 6.62 -7.37 -13.82
C ARG A 81 6.91 -8.49 -14.79
#